data_AF-A0A948QIX9-F1
#
_entry.id   AF-A0A948QIX9-F1
#
_cell.length_a   1.000
_cell.length_b   1.000
_cell.length_c   1.000
_cell.angle_alpha   90.00
_cell.angle_beta   90.00
_cell.angle_gamma   90.00
#
_symmetry.space_group_name_H-M   'P 1'
#
loop_
_entity.id
_entity.type
_entity.pdbx_description
1 polymer ?
#
loop_
_entity_poly.entity_id
_entity_poly.type
_entity_poly.pdbx_seq_one_letter_code
_entity_poly.pdbx_strand_id
1 'polypeptide(L)'
;AGIKDVRSASTVPGTIKLDEKKISTIFDEGMTFYIAGKYDEAIAKFDIIVDNVPDHSKAKDMLNKCHAEKKKKETVQKERMKEHYTLGVTYYRLGKYNDSLKEFESLLKIDPNHRQSLRMVEELKKKLKKK
;
A
#
# COMPACT_ATOMS: atom_id res chain seq x y z
N ALA A 1 13.66 -42.02 -42.97
CA ALA A 1 13.95 -40.58 -42.82
C ALA A 1 12.64 -39.84 -42.64
N GLY A 2 12.54 -38.95 -41.66
CA GLY A 2 11.43 -37.99 -41.56
C GLY A 2 10.48 -38.15 -40.37
N ILE A 3 11.02 -38.28 -39.14
CA ILE A 3 10.28 -37.88 -37.94
C ILE A 3 10.46 -36.36 -37.83
N LYS A 4 9.36 -35.60 -37.83
CA LYS A 4 9.15 -34.37 -37.05
C LYS A 4 7.75 -33.82 -37.29
N ASP A 5 6.78 -34.39 -36.57
CA ASP A 5 5.82 -33.59 -35.79
C ASP A 5 6.57 -32.47 -35.04
N VAL A 6 6.03 -31.31 -34.67
CA VAL A 6 4.68 -31.01 -34.19
C VAL A 6 4.45 -29.52 -34.48
N ARG A 7 3.23 -29.17 -34.88
CA ARG A 7 2.69 -27.82 -34.78
C ARG A 7 2.78 -27.33 -33.32
N SER A 8 3.57 -26.29 -33.06
CA SER A 8 3.42 -25.47 -31.84
C SER A 8 3.69 -24.00 -32.14
N ALA A 9 3.00 -23.45 -33.13
CA ALA A 9 2.67 -22.04 -33.09
C ALA A 9 1.60 -21.85 -32.01
N SER A 10 2.02 -21.73 -30.74
CA SER A 10 1.15 -21.22 -29.68
C SER A 10 1.02 -19.70 -29.84
N THR A 11 0.42 -19.28 -30.95
CA THR A 11 -0.20 -17.96 -31.02
C THR A 11 -1.46 -18.04 -30.17
N VAL A 12 -1.37 -17.56 -28.92
CA VAL A 12 -2.53 -17.28 -28.09
C VAL A 12 -3.43 -16.30 -28.87
N PRO A 13 -4.66 -16.70 -29.26
CA PRO A 13 -5.58 -15.80 -29.95
C PRO A 13 -6.19 -14.86 -28.91
N GLY A 14 -5.76 -13.59 -28.91
CA GLY A 14 -6.34 -12.56 -28.04
C GLY A 14 -5.43 -11.42 -27.59
N THR A 15 -4.14 -11.40 -27.97
CA THR A 15 -3.27 -10.26 -27.64
C THR A 15 -3.56 -9.08 -28.57
N ILE A 16 -4.25 -8.07 -28.07
CA ILE A 16 -4.23 -6.75 -28.70
C ILE A 16 -2.80 -6.24 -28.48
N LYS A 17 -2.00 -6.20 -29.55
CA LYS A 17 -0.66 -5.62 -29.51
C LYS A 17 -0.79 -4.13 -29.21
N LEU A 18 -0.69 -3.77 -27.95
CA LEU A 18 -0.38 -2.39 -27.57
C LEU A 18 0.90 -2.00 -28.30
N ASP A 19 0.89 -0.85 -28.99
CA ASP A 19 2.07 -0.37 -29.69
C ASP A 19 3.25 -0.28 -28.72
N GLU A 20 4.44 -0.71 -29.14
CA GLU A 20 5.64 -0.74 -28.29
C GLU A 20 5.93 0.62 -27.64
N LYS A 21 5.72 1.70 -28.41
CA LYS A 21 5.82 3.08 -27.90
C LYS A 21 4.83 3.35 -26.77
N LYS A 22 3.60 2.86 -26.88
CA LYS A 22 2.55 3.03 -25.87
C LYS A 22 2.84 2.19 -24.63
N ILE A 23 3.38 0.97 -24.78
CA ILE A 23 3.88 0.16 -23.65
C ILE A 23 4.95 0.93 -22.90
N SER A 24 5.96 1.45 -23.62
CA SER A 24 7.03 2.25 -23.01
C SER A 24 6.48 3.45 -22.26
N THR A 25 5.57 4.23 -22.85
CA THR A 25 4.96 5.39 -22.18
C THR A 25 4.21 5.01 -20.91
N ILE A 26 3.38 3.97 -20.96
CA ILE A 26 2.64 3.51 -19.76
C ILE A 26 3.60 2.98 -18.70
N PHE A 27 4.68 2.32 -19.11
CA PHE A 27 5.70 1.81 -18.21
C PHE A 27 6.43 2.96 -17.51
N ASP A 28 6.83 3.98 -18.25
CA ASP A 28 7.51 5.17 -17.71
C ASP A 28 6.59 5.98 -16.76
N GLU A 29 5.30 6.07 -17.07
CA GLU A 29 4.29 6.64 -16.16
C GLU A 29 4.17 5.81 -14.87
N GLY A 30 4.08 4.49 -14.97
CA GLY A 30 4.05 3.58 -13.81
C GLY A 30 5.30 3.71 -12.95
N MET A 31 6.47 3.83 -13.56
CA MET A 31 7.74 4.09 -12.88
C MET A 31 7.75 5.44 -12.16
N THR A 32 7.18 6.48 -12.77
CA THR A 32 7.05 7.80 -12.17
C THR A 32 6.19 7.75 -10.91
N PHE A 33 5.06 7.05 -10.95
CA PHE A 33 4.22 6.84 -9.77
C PHE A 33 4.91 5.98 -8.71
N TYR A 34 5.64 4.95 -9.11
CA TYR A 34 6.41 4.10 -8.20
C TYR A 34 7.46 4.91 -7.42
N ILE A 35 8.23 5.76 -8.11
CA ILE A 35 9.23 6.63 -7.48
C ILE A 35 8.56 7.66 -6.56
N ALA A 36 7.38 8.16 -6.93
CA ALA A 36 6.59 9.05 -6.09
C ALA A 36 5.94 8.34 -4.87
N GLY A 37 6.12 7.03 -4.70
CA GLY A 37 5.51 6.24 -3.63
C GLY A 37 3.99 6.09 -3.75
N LYS A 38 3.45 6.40 -4.93
CA LYS A 38 2.05 6.30 -5.33
C LYS A 38 1.77 4.90 -5.90
N TYR A 39 1.84 3.90 -5.02
CA TYR A 39 1.84 2.50 -5.45
C TYR A 39 0.52 2.06 -6.09
N ASP A 40 -0.62 2.64 -5.70
CA ASP A 40 -1.92 2.32 -6.30
C ASP A 40 -1.99 2.80 -7.76
N GLU A 41 -1.54 4.01 -8.03
CA GLU A 41 -1.46 4.55 -9.39
C GLU A 41 -0.42 3.81 -10.23
N ALA A 42 0.71 3.41 -9.63
CA ALA A 42 1.74 2.60 -10.31
C ALA A 42 1.19 1.21 -10.69
N ILE A 43 0.49 0.53 -9.78
CA ILE A 43 -0.16 -0.76 -10.02
C ILE A 43 -1.12 -0.65 -11.20
N ALA A 44 -2.00 0.36 -11.19
CA ALA A 44 -2.95 0.57 -12.28
C ALA A 44 -2.27 0.73 -13.66
N LYS A 45 -1.09 1.36 -13.72
CA LYS A 45 -0.34 1.49 -14.99
C LYS A 45 0.28 0.17 -15.43
N PHE A 46 0.91 -0.57 -14.52
CA PHE A 46 1.53 -1.84 -14.88
C PHE A 46 0.50 -2.94 -15.17
N ASP A 47 -0.68 -2.93 -14.52
CA ASP A 47 -1.79 -3.84 -14.81
C ASP A 47 -2.26 -3.70 -16.26
N ILE A 48 -2.39 -2.47 -16.77
CA ILE A 48 -2.73 -2.24 -18.19
C ILE A 48 -1.72 -2.94 -19.11
N ILE A 49 -0.43 -2.93 -18.78
CA ILE A 49 0.60 -3.60 -19.59
C ILE A 49 0.44 -5.12 -19.51
N VAL A 50 0.25 -5.68 -18.31
CA VAL A 50 0.16 -7.14 -18.11
C VAL A 50 -1.14 -7.71 -18.69
N ASP A 51 -2.25 -6.99 -18.62
CA ASP A 51 -3.53 -7.42 -19.18
C ASP A 51 -3.49 -7.53 -20.71
N ASN A 52 -2.74 -6.65 -21.37
CA ASN A 52 -2.63 -6.62 -22.84
C ASN A 52 -1.41 -7.38 -23.37
N VAL A 53 -0.33 -7.42 -22.59
CA VAL A 53 0.91 -8.14 -22.88
C VAL A 53 1.26 -9.04 -21.69
N PRO A 54 0.61 -10.20 -21.58
CA PRO A 54 0.81 -11.11 -20.45
C PRO A 54 2.24 -11.62 -20.31
N ASP A 55 3.08 -11.54 -21.34
CA ASP A 55 4.49 -11.97 -21.29
C ASP A 55 5.48 -10.82 -20.98
N HIS A 56 4.99 -9.64 -20.58
CA HIS A 56 5.86 -8.52 -20.26
C HIS A 56 6.47 -8.67 -18.85
N SER A 57 7.56 -9.43 -18.74
CA SER A 57 8.23 -9.77 -17.46
C SER A 57 8.54 -8.54 -16.59
N LYS A 58 9.04 -7.45 -17.20
CA LYS A 58 9.37 -6.24 -16.44
C LYS A 58 8.16 -5.60 -15.75
N ALA A 59 6.99 -5.65 -16.39
CA ALA A 59 5.76 -5.06 -15.81
C ALA A 59 5.24 -5.93 -14.65
N LYS A 60 5.28 -7.26 -14.80
CA LYS A 60 4.98 -8.20 -13.72
C LYS A 60 5.90 -8.03 -12.52
N ASP A 61 7.20 -7.91 -12.76
CA ASP A 61 8.18 -7.68 -11.69
C ASP A 61 7.90 -6.37 -10.95
N MET A 62 7.56 -5.32 -11.69
CA MET A 62 7.20 -4.03 -11.10
C MET A 62 5.88 -4.07 -10.33
N LEU A 63 4.86 -4.80 -10.79
CA LEU A 63 3.62 -5.03 -10.03
C LEU A 63 3.91 -5.70 -8.68
N ASN A 64 4.68 -6.79 -8.71
CA ASN A 64 5.05 -7.51 -7.50
C ASN A 64 5.78 -6.59 -6.49
N LYS A 65 6.70 -5.75 -6.99
CA LYS A 65 7.40 -4.74 -6.17
C LYS A 65 6.43 -3.70 -5.61
N CYS A 66 5.50 -3.17 -6.42
CA CYS A 66 4.52 -2.19 -5.94
C CYS A 66 3.64 -2.76 -4.83
N HIS A 67 3.13 -3.99 -5.00
CA HIS A 67 2.34 -4.66 -3.96
C HIS A 67 3.15 -4.90 -2.68
N ALA A 68 4.41 -5.33 -2.81
CA ALA A 68 5.30 -5.55 -1.68
C ALA A 68 5.55 -4.25 -0.90
N GLU A 69 5.88 -3.15 -1.58
CA GLU A 69 6.12 -1.85 -0.95
C GLU A 69 4.85 -1.26 -0.31
N LYS A 70 3.70 -1.38 -0.98
CA LYS A 70 2.40 -0.98 -0.41
C LYS A 70 2.12 -1.73 0.88
N LYS A 71 2.22 -3.07 0.86
CA LYS A 71 1.99 -3.91 2.05
C LYS A 71 2.96 -3.59 3.18
N LYS A 72 4.24 -3.36 2.85
CA LYS A 72 5.26 -2.95 3.82
C LYS A 72 4.90 -1.62 4.49
N LYS A 73 4.51 -0.61 3.71
CA LYS A 73 4.07 0.70 4.22
C LYS A 73 2.86 0.56 5.14
N GLU A 74 1.85 -0.21 4.75
CA GLU A 74 0.68 -0.47 5.59
C GLU A 74 1.05 -1.18 6.90
N THR A 75 1.98 -2.14 6.83
CA THR A 75 2.45 -2.89 8.02
C THR A 75 3.17 -1.96 8.99
N VAL A 76 4.08 -1.11 8.49
CA VAL A 76 4.78 -0.11 9.31
C VAL A 76 3.79 0.85 9.97
N GLN A 77 2.77 1.31 9.23
CA GLN A 77 1.75 2.19 9.79
C GLN A 77 0.92 1.50 10.88
N LYS A 78 0.54 0.24 10.67
CA LYS A 78 -0.19 -0.56 11.67
C LYS A 78 0.62 -0.78 12.95
N GLU A 79 1.90 -1.12 12.84
CA GLU A 79 2.77 -1.29 14.01
C GLU A 79 2.95 0.03 14.76
N ARG A 80 3.16 1.13 14.04
CA ARG A 80 3.26 2.47 14.64
C ARG A 80 1.97 2.87 15.37
N MET A 81 0.81 2.58 14.80
CA MET A 81 -0.47 2.81 15.48
C MET A 81 -0.59 1.98 16.76
N LYS A 82 -0.22 0.69 16.70
CA LYS A 82 -0.24 -0.19 17.87
C LYS A 82 0.70 0.29 18.98
N GLU A 83 1.87 0.79 18.61
CA GLU A 83 2.83 1.39 19.55
C GLU A 83 2.25 2.61 20.26
N HIS A 84 1.76 3.61 19.50
CA HIS A 84 1.09 4.78 20.07
C HIS A 84 -0.10 4.40 20.97
N TYR A 85 -0.91 3.41 20.57
CA TYR A 85 -2.02 2.93 21.40
C TYR A 85 -1.53 2.37 22.73
N THR A 86 -0.51 1.51 22.68
CA THR A 86 0.05 0.84 23.86
C THR A 86 0.68 1.84 24.83
N LEU A 87 1.44 2.81 24.31
CA LEU A 87 2.00 3.89 25.12
C LEU A 87 0.91 4.78 25.71
N GLY A 88 -0.11 5.14 24.92
CA GLY A 88 -1.26 5.92 25.38
C GLY A 88 -1.98 5.26 26.55
N VAL A 89 -2.27 3.95 26.46
CA VAL A 89 -2.88 3.17 27.54
C VAL A 89 -1.95 3.07 28.75
N THR A 90 -0.65 2.89 28.54
CA THR A 90 0.34 2.82 29.63
C THR A 90 0.41 4.13 30.40
N TYR A 91 0.52 5.26 29.71
CA TYR A 91 0.52 6.59 30.35
C TYR A 91 -0.80 6.88 31.05
N TYR A 92 -1.94 6.47 30.50
CA TYR A 92 -3.23 6.58 31.15
C TYR A 92 -3.22 5.87 32.51
N ARG A 93 -2.74 4.62 32.55
CA ARG A 93 -2.66 3.81 33.78
C ARG A 93 -1.71 4.40 34.82
N LEU A 94 -0.65 5.07 34.36
CA LEU A 94 0.30 5.79 35.21
C LEU A 94 -0.23 7.17 35.68
N GLY A 95 -1.45 7.57 35.30
CA GLY A 95 -2.01 8.88 35.62
C GLY A 95 -1.38 10.05 34.86
N LYS A 96 -0.49 9.77 33.89
CA LYS A 96 0.16 10.76 33.02
C LYS A 96 -0.77 11.14 31.87
N TYR A 97 -1.87 11.81 32.21
CA TYR A 97 -2.97 12.07 31.27
C TYR A 97 -2.57 12.95 30.07
N ASN A 98 -1.66 13.91 30.24
CA ASN A 98 -1.18 14.74 29.14
C ASN A 98 -0.35 13.93 28.12
N ASP A 99 0.53 13.04 28.59
CA ASP A 99 1.35 12.19 27.72
C ASP A 99 0.47 11.15 27.02
N SER A 100 -0.48 10.55 27.75
CA SER A 100 -1.48 9.66 27.18
C SER A 100 -2.27 10.31 26.04
N LEU A 101 -2.69 11.57 26.22
CA LEU A 101 -3.43 12.32 25.22
C LEU A 101 -2.60 12.51 23.93
N LYS A 102 -1.32 12.88 24.07
CA LYS A 102 -0.42 13.05 22.92
C LYS A 102 -0.23 11.78 22.10
N GLU A 103 -0.14 10.62 22.75
CA GLU A 103 -0.01 9.34 22.06
C GLU A 103 -1.27 8.98 21.28
N PHE A 104 -2.46 9.14 21.88
CA PHE A 104 -3.72 8.90 21.16
C PHE A 104 -3.95 9.91 20.03
N GLU A 105 -3.57 11.18 20.20
CA GLU A 105 -3.64 12.17 19.12
C GLU A 105 -2.66 11.83 17.97
N SER A 106 -1.48 11.30 18.28
CA SER A 106 -0.52 10.84 17.27
C SER A 106 -1.04 9.65 16.48
N LEU A 107 -1.74 8.72 17.14
CA LEU A 107 -2.45 7.62 16.47
C LEU A 107 -3.56 8.17 15.57
N LEU A 108 -4.37 9.12 16.05
CA LEU A 108 -5.48 9.71 15.28
C LEU A 108 -5.02 10.53 14.07
N LYS A 109 -3.76 10.99 14.03
CA LYS A 109 -3.17 11.56 12.81
C LYS A 109 -2.94 10.51 11.71
N ILE A 110 -2.77 9.23 12.08
CA ILE A 110 -2.60 8.11 11.16
C ILE A 110 -3.97 7.54 10.77
N ASP A 111 -4.83 7.29 11.75
CA ASP A 111 -6.22 6.85 11.56
C ASP A 111 -7.19 7.76 12.33
N PRO A 112 -7.74 8.79 11.66
CA PRO A 112 -8.69 9.72 12.28
C PRO A 112 -9.97 9.05 12.80
N ASN A 113 -10.29 7.85 12.31
CA ASN A 113 -11.51 7.12 12.64
C ASN A 113 -11.28 6.02 13.67
N HIS A 114 -10.11 5.96 14.31
CA HIS A 114 -9.81 4.96 15.32
C HIS A 114 -10.69 5.12 16.57
N ARG A 115 -11.80 4.38 16.60
CA ARG A 115 -12.87 4.50 17.61
C ARG A 115 -12.38 4.43 19.06
N GLN A 116 -11.42 3.55 19.34
CA GLN A 116 -10.90 3.39 20.70
C GLN A 116 -10.10 4.62 21.14
N SER A 117 -9.26 5.17 20.25
CA SER A 117 -8.48 6.38 20.56
C SER A 117 -9.37 7.59 20.75
N LEU A 118 -10.43 7.75 19.93
CA LEU A 118 -11.40 8.84 20.09
C LEU A 118 -12.05 8.81 21.48
N ARG A 119 -12.51 7.64 21.94
CA ARG A 119 -13.08 7.47 23.29
C ARG A 119 -12.08 7.82 24.38
N MET A 120 -10.83 7.35 24.26
CA MET A 120 -9.78 7.64 25.24
C MET A 120 -9.47 9.15 25.31
N VAL A 121 -9.39 9.83 24.16
CA VAL A 121 -9.17 11.28 24.08
C VAL A 121 -10.30 12.05 24.76
N GLU A 122 -11.55 11.69 24.51
CA GLU A 122 -12.70 12.33 25.18
C GLU A 122 -12.64 12.16 26.70
N GLU A 123 -12.32 10.95 27.17
CA GLU A 123 -12.19 10.66 28.59
C GLU A 123 -11.04 11.45 29.23
N LEU A 124 -9.88 11.47 28.60
CA LEU A 124 -8.69 12.23 29.04
C LEU A 124 -9.00 13.71 29.14
N LYS A 125 -9.66 14.29 28.12
CA LYS A 125 -10.09 15.70 28.14
C LYS A 125 -11.03 16.00 29.29
N LYS A 126 -11.96 15.10 29.63
CA LYS A 126 -12.84 15.25 30.80
C LYS A 126 -12.06 15.21 32.11
N LYS A 127 -11.10 14.30 32.26
CA LYS A 127 -10.26 14.21 33.47
C LYS A 127 -9.37 15.44 33.67
N LEU A 128 -8.78 15.94 32.58
CA LEU A 128 -7.91 17.12 32.61
C LEU A 128 -8.67 18.42 32.93
N LYS A 129 -9.94 18.53 32.54
CA LYS A 129 -10.81 19.68 32.89
C LYS A 129 -11.33 19.65 34.33
N LYS A 130 -11.35 18.47 34.97
CA LYS A 130 -11.84 18.27 36.34
C LYS A 130 -10.72 18.39 37.40
N LYS A 131 -9.50 18.69 36.98
CA LYS A 131 -8.31 18.83 37.81
C LYS A 131 -7.98 20.30 37.94
#